data_AF-A0A931MSA4-F1
#
_entry.id   AF-A0A931MSA4-F1
#
_cell.length_a   1.000
_cell.length_b   1.000
_cell.length_c   1.000
_cell.angle_alpha   90.00
_cell.angle_beta   90.00
_cell.angle_gamma   90.00
#
_symmetry.space_group_name_H-M   'P 1'
#
loop_
_entity.id
_entity.type
_entity.pdbx_description
1 polymer ?
#
loop_
_entity_poly.entity_id
_entity_poly.type
_entity_poly.pdbx_seq_one_letter_code
_entity_poly.pdbx_strand_id
1 'polypeptide(L)'
;MNDERTARILALISDGTLLASLRRVAAASDRDLDDAPVPPTRRSWDDAGLVVVDHATAAAMETFPRRRGVVLVCSGAAGLADWQAAAAVGAEHVIALPDDEVELLAVMGAAAEPDTGGGRVVTVVGGCGGAGASTFAAALAWTAADRDDPNVLLVDGDPFGGGLDVLTGLEDRPGVRWPGLAVEGGRVSARALRDAVPDWAPGLGVLSTDRTASGEPPSAAVTAVLDAARRSGTVVVCDVSRSVGPAAEAMVAAADLVVLITPARVGGALAAARTAEWAGARNPNTGLVVRGPAPGGLRGADVAAVVGIPL
;
A
#
# COMPACT_ATOMS: atom_id res chain seq x y z
N MET A 1 -12.29 19.51 23.27
CA MET A 1 -13.22 18.36 23.20
C MET A 1 -13.23 17.91 21.75
N ASN A 2 -12.13 17.28 21.32
CA ASN A 2 -12.01 16.71 19.98
C ASN A 2 -12.72 15.38 20.05
N ASP A 3 -13.81 15.26 19.30
CA ASP A 3 -14.50 14.00 19.07
C ASP A 3 -13.53 13.13 18.26
N GLU A 4 -12.82 12.22 18.93
CA GLU A 4 -12.13 11.11 18.28
C GLU A 4 -13.20 10.36 17.50
N ARG A 5 -13.36 10.70 16.20
CA ARG A 5 -14.16 9.93 15.26
C ARG A 5 -13.45 8.59 15.06
N THR A 6 -13.58 7.69 16.02
CA THR A 6 -13.33 6.27 15.84
C THR A 6 -14.12 5.87 14.60
N ALA A 7 -13.45 5.38 13.56
CA ALA A 7 -14.10 5.06 12.31
C ALA A 7 -15.21 4.04 12.57
N ARG A 8 -16.48 4.47 12.45
CA ARG A 8 -17.65 3.66 12.79
C ARG A 8 -17.77 2.49 11.82
N ILE A 9 -18.09 1.32 12.36
CA ILE A 9 -18.44 0.14 11.58
C ILE A 9 -19.96 0.11 11.45
N LEU A 10 -20.46 0.30 10.23
CA LEU A 10 -21.88 0.21 9.93
C LEU A 10 -22.24 -1.26 9.66
N ALA A 11 -23.06 -1.86 10.53
CA ALA A 11 -23.53 -3.23 10.36
C ALA A 11 -24.94 -3.23 9.78
N LEU A 12 -25.08 -3.85 8.61
CA LEU A 12 -26.34 -4.07 7.90
C LEU A 12 -26.50 -5.58 7.76
N ILE A 13 -26.83 -6.25 8.85
CA ILE A 13 -26.92 -7.71 8.92
C ILE A 13 -28.33 -8.09 9.33
N SER A 14 -28.96 -8.94 8.52
CA SER A 14 -30.29 -9.49 8.79
C SER A 14 -30.24 -10.82 9.55
N ASP A 15 -29.18 -11.61 9.36
CA ASP A 15 -28.96 -12.86 10.10
C ASP A 15 -28.43 -12.61 11.52
N GLY A 16 -29.22 -12.97 12.53
CA GLY A 16 -28.85 -12.77 13.94
C GLY A 16 -27.62 -13.55 14.41
N THR A 17 -27.30 -14.69 13.79
CA THR A 17 -26.11 -15.49 14.09
C THR A 17 -24.86 -14.80 13.53
N LEU A 18 -24.93 -14.31 12.29
CA LEU A 18 -23.85 -13.51 11.69
C LEU A 18 -23.62 -12.23 12.47
N LEU A 19 -24.69 -11.53 12.87
CA LEU A 19 -24.58 -10.33 13.68
C LEU A 19 -23.95 -10.62 15.04
N ALA A 20 -24.26 -11.76 15.67
CA ALA A 20 -23.62 -12.17 16.92
C ALA A 20 -22.12 -12.45 16.73
N SER A 21 -21.72 -13.10 15.65
CA SER A 21 -20.31 -13.31 15.31
C SER A 21 -19.58 -12.01 15.02
N LEU A 22 -20.19 -11.13 14.22
CA LEU A 22 -19.67 -9.80 13.92
C LEU A 22 -19.44 -8.97 15.19
N ARG A 23 -20.40 -8.99 16.13
CA ARG A 23 -20.26 -8.30 17.44
C ARG A 23 -19.12 -8.86 18.29
N ARG A 24 -18.87 -10.17 18.26
CA ARG A 24 -17.71 -10.75 18.97
C ARG A 24 -16.38 -10.25 18.41
N VAL A 25 -16.25 -10.21 17.08
CA VAL A 25 -15.02 -9.71 16.42
C VAL A 25 -14.84 -8.21 16.64
N ALA A 26 -15.92 -7.42 16.56
CA ALA A 26 -15.89 -5.99 16.87
C ALA A 26 -15.44 -5.73 18.32
N ALA A 27 -15.98 -6.49 19.28
CA ALA A 27 -15.55 -6.40 20.68
C ALA A 27 -14.07 -6.79 20.88
N ALA A 28 -13.57 -7.80 20.15
CA ALA A 28 -12.16 -8.20 20.20
C ALA A 28 -11.20 -7.14 19.62
N SER A 29 -11.70 -6.25 18.76
CA SER A 29 -10.94 -5.14 18.17
C SER A 29 -11.17 -3.79 18.86
N ASP A 30 -11.92 -3.77 19.97
CA ASP A 30 -12.33 -2.55 20.70
C ASP A 30 -13.05 -1.55 19.77
N ARG A 31 -13.97 -2.06 18.94
CA ARG A 31 -14.73 -1.29 17.93
C ARG A 31 -16.21 -1.27 18.22
N ASP A 32 -16.77 -0.07 18.09
CA ASP A 32 -18.21 0.15 18.13
C ASP A 32 -18.86 -0.22 16.80
N LEU A 33 -19.88 -1.05 16.89
CA LEU A 33 -20.74 -1.45 15.79
C LEU A 33 -22.02 -0.60 15.81
N ASP A 34 -22.28 0.13 14.73
CA ASP A 34 -23.52 0.87 14.52
C ASP A 34 -24.51 -0.04 13.78
N ASP A 35 -25.43 -0.64 14.53
CA ASP A 35 -26.49 -1.49 14.01
C ASP A 35 -27.59 -0.60 13.41
N ALA A 36 -27.65 -0.55 12.08
CA ALA A 36 -28.48 0.40 11.36
C ALA A 36 -29.64 -0.28 10.63
N PRO A 37 -30.78 0.42 10.45
CA PRO A 37 -31.87 -0.08 9.64
C PRO A 37 -31.42 -0.29 8.19
N VAL A 38 -32.06 -1.26 7.51
CA VAL A 38 -31.82 -1.56 6.10
C VAL A 38 -33.01 -1.02 5.27
N PRO A 39 -32.79 -0.11 4.30
CA PRO A 39 -31.51 0.52 3.94
C PRO A 39 -31.08 1.63 4.93
N PRO A 40 -29.77 1.91 5.04
CA PRO A 40 -29.26 2.99 5.89
C PRO A 40 -29.52 4.36 5.26
N THR A 41 -29.18 5.42 5.99
CA THR A 41 -29.11 6.76 5.38
C THR A 41 -27.87 6.89 4.50
N ARG A 42 -27.91 7.76 3.47
CA ARG A 42 -26.70 8.05 2.66
C ARG A 42 -25.55 8.58 3.50
N ARG A 43 -25.84 9.41 4.50
CA ARG A 43 -24.82 9.96 5.38
C ARG A 43 -24.12 8.87 6.21
N SER A 44 -24.88 7.95 6.82
CA SER A 44 -24.27 6.83 7.55
C SER A 44 -23.48 5.90 6.62
N TRP A 45 -23.95 5.71 5.38
CA TRP A 45 -23.20 4.97 4.37
C TRP A 45 -21.89 5.65 4.01
N ASP A 46 -21.85 6.96 3.81
CA ASP A 46 -20.65 7.70 3.40
C ASP A 46 -19.67 7.91 4.57
N ASP A 47 -20.17 8.18 5.79
CA ASP A 47 -19.35 8.48 6.97
C ASP A 47 -18.72 7.23 7.63
N ALA A 48 -19.24 6.03 7.35
CA ALA A 48 -18.71 4.79 7.90
C ALA A 48 -17.26 4.54 7.46
N GLY A 49 -16.40 4.03 8.33
CA GLY A 49 -15.05 3.58 7.96
C GLY A 49 -15.06 2.18 7.33
N LEU A 50 -16.04 1.37 7.74
CA LEU A 50 -16.32 0.03 7.24
C LEU A 50 -17.83 -0.19 7.20
N VAL A 51 -18.32 -0.79 6.12
CA VAL A 51 -19.70 -1.25 6.00
C VAL A 51 -19.69 -2.77 5.87
N VAL A 52 -20.42 -3.45 6.75
CA VAL A 52 -20.53 -4.91 6.74
C VAL A 52 -21.97 -5.28 6.38
N VAL A 53 -22.14 -6.02 5.30
CA VAL A 53 -23.44 -6.49 4.78
C VAL A 53 -23.49 -8.01 4.80
N ASP A 54 -24.68 -8.59 4.83
CA ASP A 54 -24.90 -10.00 4.51
C ASP A 54 -25.56 -10.16 3.13
N HIS A 55 -25.71 -11.40 2.66
CA HIS A 55 -26.32 -11.69 1.37
C HIS A 55 -27.72 -11.05 1.22
N ALA A 56 -28.55 -11.11 2.25
CA ALA A 56 -29.94 -10.65 2.19
C ALA A 56 -30.08 -9.12 2.16
N THR A 57 -29.12 -8.40 2.75
CA THR A 57 -29.11 -6.93 2.78
C THR A 57 -28.36 -6.31 1.60
N ALA A 58 -27.47 -7.06 0.95
CA ALA A 58 -26.66 -6.58 -0.18
C ALA A 58 -27.51 -5.98 -1.31
N ALA A 59 -28.62 -6.63 -1.70
CA ALA A 59 -29.48 -6.14 -2.78
C ALA A 59 -30.03 -4.71 -2.53
N ALA A 60 -30.30 -4.36 -1.26
CA ALA A 60 -30.77 -3.02 -0.90
C ALA A 60 -29.67 -1.95 -1.06
N MET A 61 -28.40 -2.35 -1.08
CA MET A 61 -27.24 -1.46 -1.19
C MET A 61 -26.80 -1.22 -2.63
N GLU A 62 -27.30 -1.95 -3.61
CA GLU A 62 -26.94 -1.78 -5.04
C GLU A 62 -27.19 -0.36 -5.56
N THR A 63 -28.12 0.36 -4.94
CA THR A 63 -28.47 1.75 -5.30
C THR A 63 -27.58 2.80 -4.63
N PHE A 64 -26.69 2.41 -3.72
CA PHE A 64 -25.75 3.31 -3.06
C PHE A 64 -24.48 3.49 -3.90
N PRO A 65 -23.81 4.66 -3.78
CA PRO A 65 -22.52 4.87 -4.44
C PRO A 65 -21.50 3.82 -4.02
N ARG A 66 -20.78 3.26 -5.00
CA ARG A 66 -19.64 2.38 -4.72
C ARG A 66 -18.61 3.13 -3.90
N ARG A 67 -18.12 2.46 -2.86
CA ARG A 67 -17.10 2.98 -1.94
C ARG A 67 -16.16 1.85 -1.52
N ARG A 68 -14.97 2.23 -1.08
CA ARG A 68 -14.05 1.30 -0.42
C ARG A 68 -14.56 0.95 0.99
N GLY A 69 -14.10 -0.19 1.52
CA GLY A 69 -14.48 -0.64 2.87
C GLY A 69 -15.90 -1.19 2.95
N VAL A 70 -16.38 -1.85 1.90
CA VAL A 70 -17.58 -2.69 1.95
C VAL A 70 -17.14 -4.16 2.06
N VAL A 71 -17.68 -4.88 3.02
CA VAL A 71 -17.41 -6.31 3.26
C VAL A 71 -18.72 -7.06 3.29
N LEU A 72 -18.79 -8.18 2.58
CA LEU A 72 -19.89 -9.12 2.71
C LEU A 72 -19.48 -10.24 3.67
N VAL A 73 -20.33 -10.52 4.66
CA VAL A 73 -20.19 -11.70 5.53
C VAL A 73 -21.26 -12.72 5.20
N CYS A 74 -20.90 -13.99 5.25
CA CYS A 74 -21.81 -15.12 5.02
C CYS A 74 -21.62 -16.20 6.08
N SER A 75 -22.62 -17.07 6.24
CA SER A 75 -22.57 -18.19 7.18
C SER A 75 -21.88 -19.39 6.52
N GLY A 76 -20.73 -19.79 7.03
CA GLY A 76 -19.92 -20.85 6.42
C GLY A 76 -19.40 -20.49 5.02
N ALA A 77 -18.84 -21.48 4.33
CA ALA A 77 -18.13 -21.28 3.06
C ALA A 77 -18.97 -20.54 1.99
N ALA A 78 -18.43 -19.44 1.46
CA ALA A 78 -19.10 -18.58 0.50
C ALA A 78 -19.49 -19.29 -0.80
N GLY A 79 -20.77 -19.21 -1.16
CA GLY A 79 -21.32 -19.75 -2.40
C GLY A 79 -21.31 -18.72 -3.54
N LEU A 80 -21.68 -19.16 -4.76
CA LEU A 80 -21.77 -18.28 -5.93
C LEU A 80 -22.70 -17.07 -5.69
N ALA A 81 -23.78 -17.26 -4.94
CA ALA A 81 -24.74 -16.19 -4.63
C ALA A 81 -24.12 -15.09 -3.75
N ASP A 82 -23.24 -15.45 -2.81
CA ASP A 82 -22.53 -14.49 -1.96
C ASP A 82 -21.54 -13.66 -2.79
N TRP A 83 -20.80 -14.31 -3.69
CA TRP A 83 -19.89 -13.62 -4.61
C TRP A 83 -20.61 -12.68 -5.59
N GLN A 84 -21.78 -13.08 -6.09
CA GLN A 84 -22.61 -12.23 -6.94
C GLN A 84 -23.13 -11.01 -6.17
N ALA A 85 -23.63 -11.21 -4.96
CA ALA A 85 -24.08 -10.12 -4.08
C ALA A 85 -22.95 -9.15 -3.75
N ALA A 86 -21.77 -9.68 -3.41
CA ALA A 86 -20.55 -8.90 -3.14
C ALA A 86 -20.15 -8.05 -4.35
N ALA A 87 -20.13 -8.64 -5.56
CA ALA A 87 -19.81 -7.91 -6.78
C ALA A 87 -20.83 -6.80 -7.11
N ALA A 88 -22.11 -7.03 -6.83
CA ALA A 88 -23.17 -6.05 -7.07
C ALA A 88 -22.96 -4.80 -6.21
N VAL A 89 -22.69 -4.97 -4.91
CA VAL A 89 -22.45 -3.86 -3.96
C VAL A 89 -21.02 -3.30 -4.00
N GLY A 90 -20.12 -3.96 -4.72
CA GLY A 90 -18.70 -3.57 -4.77
C GLY A 90 -17.95 -3.90 -3.47
N ALA A 91 -18.31 -4.99 -2.79
CA ALA A 91 -17.59 -5.47 -1.63
C ALA A 91 -16.17 -5.89 -2.01
N GLU A 92 -15.20 -5.47 -1.20
CA GLU A 92 -13.78 -5.77 -1.38
C GLU A 92 -13.43 -7.17 -0.84
N HIS A 93 -14.26 -7.69 0.09
CA HIS A 93 -14.07 -8.97 0.75
C HIS A 93 -15.39 -9.74 0.89
N VAL A 94 -15.29 -11.07 0.84
CA VAL A 94 -16.35 -12.01 1.22
C VAL A 94 -15.78 -12.91 2.30
N ILE A 95 -16.33 -12.82 3.52
CA ILE A 95 -15.76 -13.46 4.72
C ILE A 95 -16.77 -14.45 5.30
N ALA A 96 -16.36 -15.71 5.45
CA ALA A 96 -17.20 -16.74 6.03
C ALA A 96 -17.10 -16.73 7.55
N LEU A 97 -18.20 -16.48 8.27
CA LEU A 97 -18.22 -16.55 9.73
C LEU A 97 -18.82 -17.88 10.21
N PRO A 98 -18.28 -18.47 11.29
CA PRO A 98 -17.19 -17.98 12.15
C PRO A 98 -15.76 -18.35 11.68
N ASP A 99 -15.61 -19.04 10.55
CA ASP A 99 -14.34 -19.66 10.16
C ASP A 99 -13.23 -18.62 9.86
N ASP A 100 -13.59 -17.46 9.32
CA ASP A 100 -12.68 -16.38 8.91
C ASP A 100 -12.75 -15.16 9.85
N GLU A 101 -13.03 -15.36 11.15
CA GLU A 101 -13.09 -14.27 12.15
C GLU A 101 -11.76 -13.46 12.25
N VAL A 102 -10.62 -14.11 11.98
CA VAL A 102 -9.29 -13.46 11.96
C VAL A 102 -9.17 -12.47 10.80
N GLU A 103 -9.65 -12.84 9.60
CA GLU A 103 -9.65 -11.94 8.45
C GLU A 103 -10.53 -10.71 8.71
N LEU A 104 -11.71 -10.92 9.31
CA LEU A 104 -12.59 -9.81 9.68
C LEU A 104 -11.94 -8.88 10.71
N LEU A 105 -11.21 -9.43 11.69
CA LEU A 105 -10.46 -8.66 12.69
C LEU A 105 -9.40 -7.76 12.02
N ALA A 106 -8.64 -8.30 11.06
CA ALA A 106 -7.65 -7.55 10.31
C ALA A 106 -8.28 -6.42 9.48
N VAL A 107 -9.39 -6.71 8.79
CA VAL A 107 -10.13 -5.72 7.99
C VAL A 107 -10.70 -4.59 8.87
N MET A 108 -11.26 -4.92 10.04
CA MET A 108 -11.74 -3.95 11.02
C MET A 108 -10.60 -3.08 11.59
N GLY A 109 -9.48 -3.71 11.94
CA GLY A 109 -8.30 -3.02 12.45
C GLY A 109 -7.78 -1.98 11.45
N ALA A 110 -7.69 -2.36 10.17
CA ALA A 110 -7.25 -1.47 9.10
C ALA A 110 -8.25 -0.35 8.76
N ALA A 111 -9.56 -0.61 8.89
CA ALA A 111 -10.61 0.37 8.58
C ALA A 111 -10.77 1.45 9.66
N ALA A 112 -10.31 1.17 10.86
CA ALA A 112 -10.47 2.08 11.99
C ALA A 112 -9.41 3.18 12.07
N GLU A 113 -8.35 3.06 11.28
CA GLU A 113 -7.37 4.12 11.15
C GLU A 113 -8.02 5.34 10.50
N PRO A 114 -7.85 6.55 11.07
CA PRO A 114 -8.38 7.74 10.44
C PRO A 114 -7.78 7.85 9.03
N ASP A 115 -8.66 8.00 8.04
CA ASP A 115 -8.24 8.41 6.70
C ASP A 115 -7.90 9.90 6.77
N THR A 116 -6.68 10.19 7.22
CA THR A 116 -6.12 11.53 7.18
C THR A 116 -5.86 11.94 5.73
N GLY A 117 -5.84 10.96 4.82
CA GLY A 117 -5.47 11.14 3.43
C GLY A 117 -4.07 11.73 3.31
N GLY A 118 -3.72 12.19 2.12
CA GLY A 118 -2.50 12.98 1.94
C GLY A 118 -1.19 12.18 1.93
N GLY A 119 -1.23 10.84 2.07
CA GLY A 119 -0.06 10.01 1.84
C GLY A 119 0.46 10.18 0.42
N ARG A 120 1.76 9.95 0.24
CA ARG A 120 2.43 10.11 -1.06
C ARG A 120 3.31 8.91 -1.35
N VAL A 121 3.33 8.45 -2.59
CA VAL A 121 4.19 7.35 -3.04
C VAL A 121 5.17 7.92 -4.07
N VAL A 122 6.46 7.82 -3.80
CA VAL A 122 7.51 8.12 -4.77
C VAL A 122 8.25 6.83 -5.10
N THR A 123 8.28 6.46 -6.37
CA THR A 123 9.00 5.26 -6.81
C THR A 123 10.30 5.65 -7.48
N VAL A 124 11.40 5.06 -7.04
CA VAL A 124 12.74 5.28 -7.58
C VAL A 124 13.14 4.06 -8.39
N VAL A 125 13.51 4.26 -9.65
CA VAL A 125 13.90 3.19 -10.57
C VAL A 125 15.28 3.50 -11.15
N GLY A 126 16.16 2.50 -11.20
CA GLY A 126 17.43 2.64 -11.93
C GLY A 126 17.20 2.65 -13.44
N GLY A 127 17.72 3.63 -14.17
CA GLY A 127 17.79 3.60 -15.63
C GLY A 127 18.84 2.63 -16.16
N CYS A 128 19.81 2.26 -15.35
CA CYS A 128 20.81 1.26 -15.67
C CYS A 128 21.36 0.57 -14.41
N GLY A 129 22.14 -0.50 -14.59
CA GLY A 129 22.86 -1.14 -13.48
C GLY A 129 23.84 -0.17 -12.83
N GLY A 130 23.87 -0.16 -11.50
CA GLY A 130 24.72 0.76 -10.72
C GLY A 130 24.37 2.24 -10.91
N ALA A 131 23.11 2.56 -11.25
CA ALA A 131 22.69 3.96 -11.37
C ALA A 131 22.70 4.70 -10.02
N GLY A 132 22.52 3.98 -8.91
CA GLY A 132 22.39 4.55 -7.56
C GLY A 132 20.94 4.77 -7.14
N ALA A 133 19.99 3.99 -7.69
CA ALA A 133 18.57 4.07 -7.36
C ALA A 133 18.32 3.83 -5.87
N SER A 134 18.79 2.71 -5.32
CA SER A 134 18.66 2.38 -3.89
C SER A 134 19.25 3.44 -2.97
N THR A 135 20.43 3.96 -3.30
CA THR A 135 21.05 5.05 -2.52
C THR A 135 20.23 6.34 -2.59
N PHE A 136 19.70 6.68 -3.77
CA PHE A 136 18.84 7.84 -3.93
C PHE A 136 17.52 7.66 -3.18
N ALA A 137 16.91 6.48 -3.23
CA ALA A 137 15.68 6.14 -2.50
C ALA A 137 15.89 6.30 -0.98
N ALA A 138 16.97 5.74 -0.45
CA ALA A 138 17.34 5.91 0.96
C ALA A 138 17.55 7.38 1.33
N ALA A 139 18.29 8.15 0.51
CA ALA A 139 18.51 9.57 0.76
C ALA A 139 17.21 10.40 0.69
N LEU A 140 16.31 10.07 -0.24
CA LEU A 140 15.01 10.71 -0.39
C LEU A 140 14.12 10.43 0.83
N ALA A 141 14.05 9.18 1.28
CA ALA A 141 13.30 8.79 2.46
C ALA A 141 13.84 9.47 3.72
N TRP A 142 15.17 9.51 3.88
CA TRP A 142 15.83 10.23 4.97
C TRP A 142 15.48 11.73 4.96
N THR A 143 15.53 12.36 3.79
CA THR A 143 15.19 13.78 3.63
C THR A 143 13.70 14.04 3.92
N ALA A 144 12.82 13.13 3.54
CA ALA A 144 11.39 13.23 3.84
C ALA A 144 11.12 13.12 5.35
N ALA A 145 11.97 12.41 6.08
CA ALA A 145 11.88 12.24 7.53
C ALA A 145 12.46 13.41 8.34
N ASP A 146 13.12 14.38 7.70
CA ASP A 146 13.66 15.60 8.34
C ASP A 146 12.58 16.67 8.59
N ARG A 147 11.31 16.25 8.71
CA ARG A 147 10.15 17.13 8.94
C ARG A 147 9.64 16.96 10.37
N ASP A 148 8.86 17.93 10.84
CA ASP A 148 8.13 17.79 12.10
C ASP A 148 7.10 16.64 11.99
N ASP A 149 7.13 15.72 12.95
CA ASP A 149 6.28 14.51 13.02
C ASP A 149 6.33 13.65 11.73
N PRO A 150 7.50 13.08 11.39
CA PRO A 150 7.66 12.34 10.15
C PRO A 150 6.92 11.00 10.21
N ASN A 151 6.28 10.66 9.10
CA ASN A 151 5.64 9.36 8.89
C ASN A 151 6.08 8.86 7.51
N VAL A 152 7.24 8.22 7.46
CA VAL A 152 7.92 7.81 6.24
C VAL A 152 8.21 6.32 6.26
N LEU A 153 8.03 5.68 5.10
CA LEU A 153 8.35 4.28 4.90
C LEU A 153 9.23 4.12 3.65
N LEU A 154 10.42 3.55 3.82
CA LEU A 154 11.26 3.11 2.72
C LEU A 154 10.95 1.64 2.40
N VAL A 155 10.60 1.34 1.16
CA VAL A 155 10.13 0.01 0.73
C VAL A 155 11.06 -0.54 -0.34
N ASP A 156 11.54 -1.76 -0.12
CA ASP A 156 12.37 -2.51 -1.07
C ASP A 156 11.50 -3.29 -2.05
N GLY A 157 11.69 -3.06 -3.34
CA GLY A 157 11.05 -3.75 -4.45
C GLY A 157 12.07 -4.46 -5.36
N ASP A 158 13.30 -4.70 -4.89
CA ASP A 158 14.32 -5.44 -5.64
C ASP A 158 14.55 -6.86 -5.11
N PRO A 159 13.91 -7.89 -5.70
CA PRO A 159 14.10 -9.27 -5.26
C PRO A 159 15.50 -9.82 -5.51
N PHE A 160 16.32 -9.12 -6.30
CA PHE A 160 17.70 -9.48 -6.59
C PHE A 160 18.71 -8.59 -5.86
N GLY A 161 18.23 -7.62 -5.08
CA GLY A 161 19.05 -6.69 -4.32
C GLY A 161 19.69 -7.33 -3.09
N GLY A 162 20.60 -6.58 -2.46
CA GLY A 162 21.23 -6.98 -1.19
C GLY A 162 20.36 -6.73 0.06
N GLY A 163 19.14 -6.23 -0.13
CA GLY A 163 18.27 -5.70 0.93
C GLY A 163 18.56 -4.24 1.24
N LEU A 164 17.50 -3.42 1.33
CA LEU A 164 17.61 -2.05 1.83
C LEU A 164 18.02 -1.99 3.30
N ASP A 165 17.75 -3.04 4.08
CA ASP A 165 18.21 -3.12 5.46
C ASP A 165 19.74 -3.12 5.57
N VAL A 166 20.46 -3.82 4.68
CA VAL A 166 21.93 -3.75 4.62
C VAL A 166 22.42 -2.36 4.22
N LEU A 167 21.75 -1.71 3.25
CA LEU A 167 22.11 -0.36 2.83
C LEU A 167 21.94 0.67 3.97
N THR A 168 20.94 0.46 4.83
CA THR A 168 20.59 1.35 5.95
C THR A 168 21.23 0.96 7.28
N GLY A 169 21.91 -0.19 7.36
CA GLY A 169 22.56 -0.68 8.58
C GLY A 169 21.58 -1.31 9.59
N LEU A 170 20.48 -1.87 9.10
CA LEU A 170 19.37 -2.43 9.89
C LEU A 170 19.27 -3.96 9.79
N GLU A 171 20.22 -4.62 9.14
CA GLU A 171 20.19 -6.06 8.86
C GLU A 171 20.14 -6.96 10.11
N ASP A 172 20.58 -6.44 11.25
CA ASP A 172 20.54 -7.11 12.57
C ASP A 172 19.46 -6.51 13.49
N ARG A 173 18.70 -5.52 13.02
CA ARG A 173 17.62 -4.90 13.80
C ARG A 173 16.36 -5.76 13.73
N PRO A 174 15.71 -6.02 14.88
CA PRO A 174 14.46 -6.77 14.90
C PRO A 174 13.37 -5.99 14.16
N GLY A 175 12.49 -6.74 13.51
CA GLY A 175 11.35 -6.18 12.76
C GLY A 175 11.03 -7.01 11.52
N VAL A 176 9.83 -6.81 11.00
CA VAL A 176 9.29 -7.54 9.85
C VAL A 176 10.01 -7.15 8.56
N ARG A 177 10.27 -8.16 7.73
CA ARG A 177 10.66 -8.06 6.32
C ARG A 177 9.52 -8.60 5.45
N TRP A 178 9.59 -8.44 4.12
CA TRP A 178 8.55 -8.96 3.22
C TRP A 178 8.10 -10.40 3.51
N PRO A 179 9.01 -11.39 3.71
CA PRO A 179 8.60 -12.77 3.97
C PRO A 179 7.91 -12.98 5.31
N GLY A 180 8.13 -12.09 6.28
CA GLY A 180 7.47 -12.10 7.58
C GLY A 180 6.22 -11.21 7.65
N LEU A 181 5.89 -10.49 6.58
CA LEU A 181 4.74 -9.59 6.56
C LEU A 181 3.48 -10.39 6.25
N ALA A 182 2.66 -10.61 7.27
CA ALA A 182 1.33 -11.16 7.10
C ALA A 182 0.40 -10.09 6.51
N VAL A 183 -0.21 -10.40 5.37
CA VAL A 183 -1.26 -9.58 4.76
C VAL A 183 -2.53 -10.42 4.71
N GLU A 184 -3.41 -10.19 5.67
CA GLU A 184 -4.68 -10.89 5.82
C GLU A 184 -5.79 -10.07 5.17
N GLY A 185 -6.64 -10.73 4.38
CA GLY A 185 -7.74 -10.06 3.67
C GLY A 185 -7.28 -8.85 2.84
N GLY A 186 -6.10 -8.91 2.22
CA GLY A 186 -5.60 -7.84 1.33
C GLY A 186 -5.43 -6.46 1.99
N ARG A 187 -5.49 -6.36 3.32
CA ARG A 187 -5.40 -5.10 4.06
C ARG A 187 -4.27 -5.17 5.07
N VAL A 188 -3.68 -3.99 5.32
CA VAL A 188 -2.66 -3.78 6.33
C VAL A 188 -3.03 -2.51 7.10
N SER A 189 -2.91 -2.58 8.44
CA SER A 189 -2.96 -1.40 9.30
C SER A 189 -1.63 -0.65 9.16
N ALA A 190 -1.68 0.64 8.84
CA ALA A 190 -0.49 1.46 8.70
C ALA A 190 0.26 1.60 10.02
N ARG A 191 -0.45 1.69 11.15
CA ARG A 191 0.16 1.70 12.48
C ARG A 191 0.85 0.38 12.78
N ALA A 192 0.15 -0.75 12.61
CA ALA A 192 0.75 -2.06 12.85
C ALA A 192 1.97 -2.28 11.95
N LEU A 193 1.91 -1.85 10.68
CA LEU A 193 3.05 -1.90 9.77
C LEU A 193 4.22 -1.06 10.29
N ARG A 194 3.99 0.19 10.71
CA ARG A 194 5.04 1.04 11.28
C ARG A 194 5.67 0.43 12.53
N ASP A 195 4.85 -0.09 13.43
CA ASP A 195 5.31 -0.69 14.69
C ASP A 195 6.05 -2.02 14.45
N ALA A 196 5.81 -2.68 13.31
CA ALA A 196 6.39 -3.98 12.98
C ALA A 196 7.71 -3.89 12.21
N VAL A 197 7.93 -2.86 11.37
CA VAL A 197 9.15 -2.73 10.58
C VAL A 197 10.30 -2.14 11.42
N PRO A 198 11.58 -2.40 11.07
CA PRO A 198 12.70 -1.72 11.71
C PRO A 198 12.66 -0.21 11.48
N ASP A 199 12.87 0.55 12.55
CA ASP A 199 13.12 1.99 12.49
C ASP A 199 14.56 2.30 12.08
N TRP A 200 14.73 3.09 11.01
CA TRP A 200 16.02 3.66 10.63
C TRP A 200 16.32 4.95 11.40
N ALA A 201 15.28 5.77 11.58
CA ALA A 201 15.28 7.01 12.35
C ALA A 201 13.87 7.25 12.91
N PRO A 202 13.68 8.16 13.87
CA PRO A 202 12.33 8.49 14.37
C PRO A 202 11.37 8.81 13.22
N GLY A 203 10.30 8.04 13.10
CA GLY A 203 9.28 8.19 12.06
C GLY A 203 9.70 7.77 10.64
N LEU A 204 10.81 7.04 10.50
CA LEU A 204 11.29 6.45 9.25
C LEU A 204 11.51 4.95 9.41
N GLY A 205 10.53 4.16 8.93
CA GLY A 205 10.62 2.70 8.90
C GLY A 205 11.17 2.16 7.57
N VAL A 206 11.70 0.93 7.59
CA VAL A 206 12.22 0.25 6.39
C VAL A 206 11.60 -1.14 6.22
N LEU A 207 10.83 -1.33 5.15
CA LEU A 207 10.33 -2.64 4.73
C LEU A 207 11.24 -3.22 3.64
N SER A 208 12.19 -4.05 4.05
CA SER A 208 13.21 -4.64 3.17
C SER A 208 12.83 -6.05 2.68
N THR A 209 13.44 -6.49 1.58
CA THR A 209 13.57 -7.92 1.27
C THR A 209 14.42 -8.61 2.34
N ASP A 210 14.33 -9.94 2.43
CA ASP A 210 15.07 -10.74 3.42
C ASP A 210 16.26 -11.45 2.76
N ARG A 211 17.37 -11.59 3.51
CA ARG A 211 18.59 -12.25 3.03
C ARG A 211 18.47 -13.77 2.94
N THR A 212 17.63 -14.35 3.78
CA THR A 212 17.49 -15.80 4.00
C THR A 212 16.30 -16.38 3.23
N ALA A 213 15.27 -15.57 3.01
CA ALA A 213 14.09 -15.93 2.22
C ALA A 213 14.07 -15.14 0.91
N SER A 214 14.50 -15.79 -0.17
CA SER A 214 14.45 -15.24 -1.52
C SER A 214 13.04 -15.26 -2.10
N GLY A 215 12.62 -14.16 -2.73
CA GLY A 215 11.36 -14.11 -3.47
C GLY A 215 10.96 -12.68 -3.82
N GLU A 216 10.17 -12.55 -4.89
CA GLU A 216 9.51 -11.29 -5.20
C GLU A 216 8.49 -10.96 -4.10
N PRO A 217 8.46 -9.71 -3.59
CA PRO A 217 7.39 -9.28 -2.70
C PRO A 217 6.03 -9.60 -3.34
N PRO A 218 5.09 -10.24 -2.62
CA PRO A 218 3.78 -10.53 -3.21
C PRO A 218 3.10 -9.22 -3.63
N SER A 219 2.65 -9.11 -4.88
CA SER A 219 2.06 -7.87 -5.40
C SER A 219 0.82 -7.42 -4.62
N ALA A 220 0.04 -8.38 -4.08
CA ALA A 220 -1.06 -8.09 -3.17
C ALA A 220 -0.59 -7.44 -1.87
N ALA A 221 0.53 -7.90 -1.30
CA ALA A 221 1.12 -7.30 -0.10
C ALA A 221 1.66 -5.89 -0.38
N VAL A 222 2.34 -5.71 -1.52
CA VAL A 222 2.78 -4.39 -2.00
C VAL A 222 1.59 -3.43 -2.12
N THR A 223 0.51 -3.85 -2.77
CA THR A 223 -0.70 -3.04 -2.93
C THR A 223 -1.30 -2.67 -1.57
N ALA A 224 -1.40 -3.63 -0.65
CA ALA A 224 -1.94 -3.41 0.69
C ALA A 224 -1.11 -2.40 1.50
N VAL A 225 0.22 -2.49 1.44
CA VAL A 225 1.15 -1.55 2.08
C VAL A 225 0.99 -0.14 1.52
N LEU A 226 0.96 0.00 0.19
CA LEU A 226 0.83 1.31 -0.46
C LEU A 226 -0.53 1.96 -0.19
N ASP A 227 -1.61 1.17 -0.20
CA ASP A 227 -2.92 1.66 0.14
C ASP A 227 -3.03 2.04 1.63
N ALA A 228 -2.39 1.30 2.55
CA ALA A 228 -2.31 1.66 3.96
C ALA A 228 -1.57 2.99 4.17
N ALA A 229 -0.46 3.18 3.47
CA ALA A 229 0.30 4.42 3.54
C ALA A 229 -0.48 5.63 3.03
N ARG A 230 -1.20 5.48 1.91
CA ARG A 230 -2.06 6.54 1.35
C ARG A 230 -3.12 7.04 2.33
N ARG A 231 -3.78 6.12 3.04
CA ARG A 231 -4.85 6.44 4.02
C ARG A 231 -4.31 7.14 5.27
N SER A 232 -3.12 6.73 5.72
CA SER A 232 -2.53 7.18 6.98
C SER A 232 -1.65 8.43 6.85
N GLY A 233 -1.55 9.01 5.66
CA GLY A 233 -0.67 10.17 5.44
C GLY A 233 0.82 9.83 5.33
N THR A 234 1.18 8.55 5.24
CA THR A 234 2.58 8.12 5.15
C THR A 234 3.18 8.50 3.80
N VAL A 235 4.41 9.02 3.81
CA VAL A 235 5.24 9.16 2.61
C VAL A 235 5.98 7.85 2.38
N VAL A 236 5.71 7.17 1.28
CA VAL A 236 6.41 5.95 0.88
C VAL A 236 7.42 6.26 -0.19
N VAL A 237 8.65 5.80 0.00
CA VAL A 237 9.67 5.77 -1.05
C VAL A 237 9.90 4.31 -1.43
N CYS A 238 9.58 3.93 -2.66
CA CYS A 238 9.83 2.59 -3.17
C CYS A 238 11.14 2.55 -3.94
N ASP A 239 12.08 1.68 -3.57
CA ASP A 239 13.22 1.33 -4.42
C ASP A 239 12.85 0.14 -5.31
N VAL A 240 12.77 0.34 -6.62
CA VAL A 240 12.23 -0.67 -7.53
C VAL A 240 13.31 -1.20 -8.48
N SER A 241 13.37 -2.53 -8.57
CA SER A 241 14.23 -3.22 -9.52
C SER A 241 13.92 -2.83 -10.97
N ARG A 242 14.92 -3.00 -11.83
CA ARG A 242 14.67 -3.03 -13.29
C ARG A 242 14.06 -4.35 -13.75
N SER A 243 14.02 -5.37 -12.89
CA SER A 243 13.30 -6.60 -13.19
C SER A 243 11.82 -6.31 -13.26
N VAL A 244 11.23 -6.52 -14.43
CA VAL A 244 9.80 -6.33 -14.62
C VAL A 244 9.08 -7.50 -13.96
N GLY A 245 8.21 -7.19 -13.00
CA GLY A 245 7.41 -8.16 -12.27
C GLY A 245 6.21 -7.49 -11.58
N PRO A 246 5.21 -8.27 -11.14
CA PRO A 246 3.97 -7.74 -10.56
C PRO A 246 4.20 -6.74 -9.42
N ALA A 247 5.22 -6.91 -8.58
CA ALA A 247 5.52 -5.97 -7.50
C ALA A 247 6.01 -4.63 -8.04
N ALA A 248 6.95 -4.65 -8.99
CA ALA A 248 7.47 -3.46 -9.63
C ALA A 248 6.36 -2.69 -10.38
N GLU A 249 5.47 -3.40 -11.06
CA GLU A 249 4.32 -2.80 -11.74
C GLU A 249 3.36 -2.13 -10.77
N ALA A 250 3.04 -2.77 -9.64
CA ALA A 250 2.17 -2.21 -8.62
C ALA A 250 2.76 -0.93 -8.01
N MET A 251 4.06 -0.92 -7.69
CA MET A 251 4.73 0.27 -7.15
C MET A 251 4.74 1.43 -8.14
N VAL A 252 5.14 1.18 -9.39
CA VAL A 252 5.19 2.22 -10.44
C VAL A 252 3.80 2.78 -10.75
N ALA A 253 2.79 1.91 -10.90
CA ALA A 253 1.42 2.34 -11.17
C ALA A 253 0.80 3.13 -10.01
N ALA A 254 1.20 2.83 -8.76
CA ALA A 254 0.72 3.51 -7.57
C ALA A 254 1.45 4.81 -7.25
N ALA A 255 2.60 5.08 -7.88
CA ALA A 255 3.39 6.25 -7.57
C ALA A 255 2.67 7.57 -7.90
N ASP A 256 2.78 8.56 -7.03
CA ASP A 256 2.47 9.95 -7.38
C ASP A 256 3.57 10.53 -8.28
N LEU A 257 4.81 10.04 -8.16
CA LEU A 257 5.97 10.41 -8.98
C LEU A 257 6.90 9.21 -9.14
N VAL A 258 7.30 8.93 -10.38
CA VAL A 258 8.38 7.98 -10.67
C VAL A 258 9.65 8.75 -10.98
N VAL A 259 10.72 8.46 -10.25
CA VAL A 259 12.05 9.09 -10.40
C VAL A 259 13.01 8.07 -10.98
N LEU A 260 13.42 8.29 -12.23
CA LEU A 260 14.38 7.45 -12.92
C LEU A 260 15.79 7.98 -12.69
N ILE A 261 16.67 7.16 -12.11
CA ILE A 261 18.05 7.54 -11.82
C ILE A 261 18.97 7.04 -12.93
N THR A 262 19.79 7.90 -13.52
CA THR A 262 20.83 7.46 -14.46
C THR A 262 22.10 8.30 -14.33
N PRO A 263 23.29 7.70 -14.45
CA PRO A 263 24.52 8.48 -14.50
C PRO A 263 24.70 9.17 -15.86
N ALA A 264 25.45 10.27 -15.88
CA ALA A 264 25.78 11.05 -17.07
C ALA A 264 26.77 10.34 -18.03
N ARG A 265 26.36 9.18 -18.57
CA ARG A 265 27.10 8.37 -19.54
C ARG A 265 26.18 7.89 -20.66
N VAL A 266 26.68 7.85 -21.89
CA VAL A 266 25.90 7.48 -23.10
C VAL A 266 25.17 6.14 -22.91
N GLY A 267 25.88 5.10 -22.47
CA GLY A 267 25.25 3.79 -22.22
C GLY A 267 24.19 3.82 -21.10
N GLY A 268 24.35 4.71 -20.11
CA GLY A 268 23.34 4.92 -19.08
C GLY A 268 22.09 5.62 -19.62
N ALA A 269 22.26 6.62 -20.49
CA ALA A 269 21.16 7.32 -21.16
C ALA A 269 20.34 6.37 -22.07
N LEU A 270 21.02 5.55 -22.88
CA LEU A 270 20.35 4.60 -23.78
C LEU A 270 19.59 3.51 -23.02
N ALA A 271 20.14 3.00 -21.91
CA ALA A 271 19.43 2.06 -21.05
C ALA A 271 18.25 2.74 -20.34
N ALA A 272 18.44 3.97 -19.84
CA ALA A 272 17.42 4.76 -19.18
C ALA A 272 16.22 5.04 -20.09
N ALA A 273 16.44 5.30 -21.39
CA ALA A 273 15.35 5.49 -22.36
C ALA A 273 14.39 4.29 -22.40
N ARG A 274 14.91 3.05 -22.36
CA ARG A 274 14.09 1.82 -22.34
C ARG A 274 13.31 1.68 -21.03
N THR A 275 13.96 1.99 -19.91
CA THR A 275 13.28 1.97 -18.60
C THR A 275 12.23 3.07 -18.50
N ALA A 276 12.47 4.24 -19.10
CA ALA A 276 11.53 5.35 -19.16
C ALA A 276 10.28 5.01 -19.98
N GLU A 277 10.44 4.32 -21.12
CA GLU A 277 9.31 3.82 -21.91
C GLU A 277 8.43 2.86 -21.09
N TRP A 278 9.04 1.90 -20.40
CA TRP A 278 8.32 0.95 -19.55
C TRP A 278 7.60 1.63 -18.37
N ALA A 279 8.27 2.58 -17.70
CA ALA A 279 7.73 3.32 -16.58
C ALA A 279 6.60 4.28 -17.03
N GLY A 280 6.83 5.03 -18.11
CA GLY A 280 5.88 5.99 -18.68
C GLY A 280 4.58 5.35 -19.17
N ALA A 281 4.64 4.11 -19.67
CA ALA A 281 3.46 3.34 -20.04
C ALA A 281 2.55 2.98 -18.85
N ARG A 282 3.09 2.98 -17.62
CA ARG A 282 2.38 2.68 -16.37
C ARG A 282 2.05 3.93 -15.57
N ASN A 283 2.93 4.93 -15.62
CA ASN A 283 2.79 6.17 -14.91
C ASN A 283 3.32 7.36 -15.73
N PRO A 284 2.46 8.24 -16.22
CA PRO A 284 2.89 9.37 -17.03
C PRO A 284 3.66 10.42 -16.22
N ASN A 285 3.57 10.43 -14.90
CA ASN A 285 4.33 11.34 -14.05
C ASN A 285 5.71 10.75 -13.71
N THR A 286 6.54 10.64 -14.74
CA THR A 286 7.91 10.12 -14.64
C THR A 286 8.93 11.22 -14.93
N GLY A 287 9.89 11.43 -14.03
CA GLY A 287 10.99 12.38 -14.16
C GLY A 287 12.37 11.71 -14.07
N LEU A 288 13.41 12.42 -14.50
CA LEU A 288 14.77 11.92 -14.61
C LEU A 288 15.71 12.63 -13.64
N VAL A 289 16.50 11.89 -12.88
CA VAL A 289 17.66 12.44 -12.15
C VAL A 289 18.94 11.94 -12.78
N VAL A 290 19.76 12.88 -13.24
CA VAL A 290 21.06 12.59 -13.84
C VAL A 290 22.17 12.75 -12.79
N ARG A 291 22.81 11.63 -12.45
CA ARG A 291 23.88 11.59 -11.46
C ARG A 291 25.25 11.87 -12.09
N GLY A 292 26.01 12.74 -11.44
CA GLY A 292 27.42 12.97 -11.75
C GLY A 292 28.39 11.93 -11.14
N PRO A 293 29.70 12.09 -11.37
CA PRO A 293 30.31 13.06 -12.29
C PRO A 293 30.01 12.73 -13.76
N ALA A 294 30.15 13.71 -14.65
CA ALA A 294 30.01 13.56 -16.10
C ALA A 294 31.40 13.59 -16.76
N PRO A 295 32.22 12.53 -16.64
CA PRO A 295 33.61 12.57 -17.10
C PRO A 295 33.75 12.80 -18.61
N GLY A 296 32.73 12.44 -19.39
CA GLY A 296 32.65 12.71 -20.84
C GLY A 296 31.99 14.03 -21.21
N GLY A 297 31.69 14.91 -20.24
CA GLY A 297 31.06 16.21 -20.48
C GLY A 297 29.56 16.17 -20.83
N LEU A 298 28.93 15.00 -20.79
CA LEU A 298 27.51 14.82 -21.11
C LEU A 298 26.64 15.53 -20.06
N ARG A 299 25.87 16.54 -20.46
CA ARG A 299 25.05 17.33 -19.53
C ARG A 299 23.74 16.62 -19.25
N GLY A 300 23.11 16.97 -18.11
CA GLY A 300 21.80 16.42 -17.74
C GLY A 300 20.73 16.65 -18.80
N ALA A 301 20.72 17.83 -19.43
CA ALA A 301 19.81 18.15 -20.53
C ALA A 301 20.03 17.26 -21.77
N ASP A 302 21.28 16.93 -22.10
CA ASP A 302 21.60 16.03 -23.22
C ASP A 302 21.08 14.61 -22.93
N VAL A 303 21.23 14.13 -21.70
CA VAL A 303 20.68 12.85 -21.25
C VAL A 303 19.16 12.88 -21.31
N ALA A 304 18.51 13.93 -20.80
CA ALA A 304 17.06 14.06 -20.81
C ALA A 304 16.50 14.06 -22.25
N ALA A 305 17.17 14.73 -23.18
CA ALA A 305 16.80 14.70 -24.60
C ALA A 305 16.86 13.28 -25.20
N VAL A 306 17.84 12.46 -24.79
CA VAL A 306 17.97 11.06 -25.23
C VAL A 306 16.92 10.15 -24.56
N VAL A 307 16.64 10.36 -23.28
CA VAL A 307 15.70 9.54 -22.50
C VAL A 307 14.24 9.88 -22.85
N GLY A 308 13.96 11.14 -23.21
CA GLY A 308 12.64 11.58 -23.65
C GLY A 308 11.66 11.93 -22.53
N ILE A 309 12.14 12.19 -21.31
CA ILE A 309 11.32 12.57 -20.14
C ILE A 309 11.89 13.81 -19.45
N PRO A 310 11.09 14.55 -18.64
CA PRO A 310 11.55 15.73 -17.92
C PRO A 310 12.72 15.45 -16.98
N LEU A 311 13.69 16.37 -16.93
CA LEU A 311 14.78 16.42 -15.95
C LEU A 311 14.32 17.06 -14.64
#